data_AF-A0AA36FP74-F1
#
_entry.id   AF-A0AA36FP74-F1
#
_cell.length_a   1.000
_cell.length_b   1.000
_cell.length_c   1.000
_cell.angle_alpha   90.00
_cell.angle_beta   90.00
_cell.angle_gamma   90.00
#
_symmetry.space_group_name_H-M   'P 1'
#
loop_
_entity.id
_entity.type
_entity.pdbx_description
1 polymer ?
#
loop_
_entity_poly.entity_id
_entity_poly.type
_entity_poly.pdbx_seq_one_letter_code
_entity_poly.pdbx_strand_id
1 'polypeptide(L)'
;MQRERTPSASRLSTASPARMPTPAGTPTVPPEYMVNRYSYEGDGMNTGGDNLAGDPLTTIRTVQRALREKIEVSKQEGKDVEATVCLRAIQRLEEYEVRLEDMASRRSKALTVGDMQAAERLNLMMTDSRDTVLRAIHVDLLLNRAELRSIGVGSRWKEIPESY
;
A
#
# COMPACT_ATOMS: atom_id res chain seq x y z
N MET A 1 34.14 -12.11 -76.02
CA MET A 1 33.50 -10.87 -76.48
C MET A 1 32.26 -10.62 -75.64
N GLN A 2 32.11 -9.37 -75.18
CA GLN A 2 31.07 -8.87 -74.27
C GLN A 2 29.66 -8.97 -74.87
N ARG A 3 28.62 -9.13 -74.02
CA ARG A 3 27.55 -8.12 -73.79
C ARG A 3 26.45 -8.69 -72.89
N GLU A 4 26.12 -7.91 -71.86
CA GLU A 4 24.99 -8.15 -70.95
C GLU A 4 23.64 -7.69 -71.53
N ARG A 5 22.59 -8.15 -70.83
CA ARG A 5 21.35 -7.44 -70.40
C ARG A 5 20.02 -7.82 -71.03
N THR A 6 19.20 -8.38 -70.13
CA THR A 6 17.75 -8.25 -69.92
C THR A 6 16.81 -8.92 -70.92
N PRO A 7 15.74 -9.52 -70.39
CA PRO A 7 14.44 -8.90 -70.64
C PRO A 7 13.53 -8.79 -69.41
N SER A 8 12.71 -7.75 -69.47
CA SER A 8 11.62 -7.41 -68.57
C SER A 8 10.34 -8.19 -68.91
N ALA A 9 9.64 -8.60 -67.85
CA ALA A 9 8.20 -8.84 -67.68
C ALA A 9 7.37 -9.46 -68.81
N SER A 10 6.74 -10.61 -68.52
CA SER A 10 5.29 -10.72 -68.31
C SER A 10 4.86 -12.18 -68.34
N ARG A 11 4.22 -12.68 -67.27
CA ARG A 11 3.18 -13.73 -67.33
C ARG A 11 2.36 -13.72 -66.05
N LEU A 12 1.10 -13.33 -66.23
CA LEU A 12 0.00 -13.50 -65.29
C LEU A 12 -0.35 -14.98 -65.11
N SER A 13 -1.05 -15.22 -64.00
CA SER A 13 -1.83 -16.41 -63.64
C SER A 13 -1.05 -17.50 -62.92
N THR A 14 -1.37 -17.69 -61.63
CA THR A 14 -2.07 -18.90 -61.17
C THR A 14 -2.38 -18.80 -59.67
N ALA A 15 -3.61 -19.18 -59.32
CA ALA A 15 -4.02 -19.93 -58.13
C ALA A 15 -3.67 -19.39 -56.73
N SER A 16 -4.74 -19.11 -55.96
CA SER A 16 -4.71 -19.12 -54.49
C SER A 16 -4.03 -20.37 -53.93
N PRO A 17 -3.15 -20.22 -52.92
CA PRO A 17 -2.85 -21.30 -52.00
C PRO A 17 -3.42 -21.02 -50.60
N ALA A 18 -4.15 -22.04 -50.14
CA ALA A 18 -4.35 -22.49 -48.77
C ALA A 18 -3.95 -21.55 -47.61
N ARG A 19 -4.98 -21.22 -46.84
CA ARG A 19 -4.97 -20.77 -45.45
C ARG A 19 -4.04 -21.64 -44.59
N MET A 20 -2.89 -21.10 -44.22
CA MET A 20 -2.01 -21.67 -43.19
C MET A 20 -2.66 -21.51 -41.81
N PRO A 21 -2.63 -22.53 -40.93
CA PRO A 21 -3.06 -22.39 -39.55
C PRO A 21 -2.03 -21.58 -38.76
N THR A 22 -2.47 -20.47 -38.17
CA THR A 22 -1.71 -19.70 -37.18
C THR A 22 -1.44 -20.55 -35.93
N PRO A 23 -0.21 -20.57 -35.39
CA PRO A 23 0.06 -21.24 -34.12
C PRO A 23 -0.64 -20.49 -32.98
N ALA A 24 -1.26 -21.29 -32.11
CA ALA A 24 -1.97 -20.87 -30.92
C ALA A 24 -1.05 -20.16 -29.91
N GLY A 25 -1.64 -19.21 -29.17
CA GLY A 25 -1.22 -18.92 -27.79
C GLY A 25 -0.32 -17.71 -27.60
N THR A 26 -0.73 -16.52 -28.03
CA THR A 26 -0.42 -15.33 -27.23
C THR A 26 -1.41 -15.29 -26.06
N PRO A 27 -0.98 -15.40 -24.80
CA PRO A 27 -1.87 -15.08 -23.70
C PRO A 27 -2.16 -13.59 -23.78
N THR A 28 -3.36 -13.26 -24.24
CA THR A 28 -3.93 -11.92 -24.17
C THR A 28 -3.92 -11.53 -22.70
N VAL A 29 -2.95 -10.71 -22.29
CA VAL A 29 -2.87 -10.19 -20.93
C VAL A 29 -4.16 -9.41 -20.72
N PRO A 30 -5.07 -9.83 -19.81
CA PRO A 30 -6.28 -9.06 -19.55
C PRO A 30 -5.87 -7.66 -19.05
N PRO A 31 -6.62 -6.61 -19.41
CA PRO A 31 -6.28 -5.25 -19.04
C PRO A 31 -6.12 -5.18 -17.53
N GLU A 32 -5.06 -4.48 -17.10
CA GLU A 32 -4.73 -4.18 -15.71
C GLU A 32 -6.00 -4.11 -14.88
N TYR A 33 -6.20 -5.14 -14.07
CA TYR A 33 -6.98 -5.01 -12.87
C TYR A 33 -6.41 -3.79 -12.16
N MET A 34 -7.15 -2.67 -12.26
CA MET A 34 -7.16 -1.70 -11.19
C MET A 34 -7.34 -2.55 -9.94
N VAL A 35 -6.23 -2.78 -9.23
CA VAL A 35 -6.25 -3.42 -7.93
C VAL A 35 -7.15 -2.52 -7.14
N ASN A 36 -8.38 -2.98 -7.01
CA ASN A 36 -9.46 -2.26 -6.40
C ASN A 36 -8.91 -1.84 -5.04
N ARG A 37 -8.78 -0.52 -4.85
CA ARG A 37 -8.39 0.11 -3.58
C ARG A 37 -8.99 -0.73 -2.47
N TYR A 38 -8.19 -1.07 -1.47
CA TYR A 38 -8.63 -1.72 -0.24
C TYR A 38 -9.72 -0.88 0.45
N SER A 39 -10.92 -0.87 -0.11
CA SER A 39 -12.14 -0.36 0.51
C SER A 39 -12.59 -1.46 1.44
N TYR A 40 -11.91 -1.48 2.59
CA TYR A 40 -12.07 -2.47 3.62
C TYR A 40 -13.16 -1.99 4.58
N GLU A 41 -14.41 -1.92 4.09
CA GLU A 41 -15.56 -1.44 4.87
C GLU A 41 -15.92 -2.37 6.06
N GLY A 42 -15.30 -3.55 6.16
CA GLY A 42 -15.60 -4.58 7.15
C GLY A 42 -14.72 -4.65 8.41
N ASP A 43 -13.53 -4.02 8.46
CA ASP A 43 -12.54 -4.32 9.53
C ASP A 43 -12.80 -3.64 10.87
N GLY A 44 -13.83 -2.80 10.98
CA GLY A 44 -14.04 -2.00 12.18
C GLY A 44 -13.02 -0.89 12.44
N MET A 45 -11.85 -0.90 11.79
CA MET A 45 -10.81 0.10 11.97
C MET A 45 -10.95 1.26 10.97
N ASN A 46 -11.01 2.50 11.49
CA ASN A 46 -11.05 3.72 10.68
C ASN A 46 -9.97 4.71 11.12
N THR A 47 -9.09 5.10 10.20
CA THR A 47 -8.10 6.16 10.38
C THR A 47 -8.64 7.43 9.72
N GLY A 48 -9.40 8.23 10.48
CA GLY A 48 -9.98 9.47 9.97
C GLY A 48 -8.91 10.49 9.56
N GLY A 49 -9.18 11.27 8.51
CA GLY A 49 -8.22 12.23 7.94
C GLY A 49 -7.99 13.50 8.78
N ASP A 50 -8.85 13.80 9.76
CA ASP A 50 -8.90 15.11 10.42
C ASP A 50 -8.09 15.25 11.73
N ASN A 51 -7.48 14.16 12.25
CA ASN A 51 -6.76 14.15 13.54
C ASN A 51 -5.25 13.92 13.39
N LEU A 52 -4.52 13.63 14.48
CA LEU A 52 -3.09 13.20 14.47
C LEU A 52 -2.81 12.03 13.52
N ALA A 53 -3.86 11.25 13.21
CA ALA A 53 -3.86 10.21 12.18
C ALA A 53 -3.64 10.74 10.75
N GLY A 54 -3.81 12.04 10.49
CA GLY A 54 -3.74 12.64 9.16
C GLY A 54 -2.34 12.62 8.54
N ASP A 55 -1.29 12.79 9.35
CA ASP A 55 0.10 12.63 8.89
C ASP A 55 0.60 11.20 9.15
N PRO A 56 0.96 10.42 8.11
CA PRO A 56 1.42 9.05 8.23
C PRO A 56 2.58 8.83 9.21
N LEU A 57 3.58 9.71 9.18
CA LEU A 57 4.76 9.60 10.06
C LEU A 57 4.41 9.87 11.51
N THR A 58 3.67 10.96 11.76
CA THR A 58 3.19 11.32 13.10
C THR A 58 2.32 10.22 13.69
N THR A 59 1.46 9.61 12.88
CA THR A 59 0.60 8.49 13.32
C THR A 59 1.45 7.31 13.79
N ILE A 60 2.40 6.86 12.97
CA ILE A 60 3.27 5.72 13.30
C ILE A 60 4.05 6.01 14.59
N ARG A 61 4.65 7.20 14.71
CA ARG A 61 5.43 7.59 15.90
C ARG A 61 4.57 7.65 17.16
N THR A 62 3.34 8.14 17.04
CA THR A 62 2.40 8.21 18.18
C THR A 62 1.98 6.81 18.62
N VAL A 63 1.72 5.90 17.66
CA VAL A 63 1.40 4.50 17.95
C VAL A 63 2.58 3.78 18.60
N GLN A 64 3.81 3.96 18.08
CA GLN A 64 5.01 3.41 18.70
C GLN A 64 5.15 3.87 20.14
N ARG A 65 4.93 5.16 20.43
CA ARG A 65 4.98 5.69 21.80
C ARG A 65 3.95 5.02 22.72
N ALA A 66 2.70 4.89 22.26
CA ALA A 66 1.64 4.22 23.01
C ALA A 66 1.99 2.75 23.29
N LEU A 67 2.53 2.03 22.30
CA LEU A 67 2.96 0.64 22.48
C LEU A 67 4.16 0.52 23.45
N ARG A 68 5.10 1.46 23.44
CA ARG A 68 6.22 1.48 24.40
C ARG A 68 5.72 1.67 25.83
N GLU A 69 4.78 2.59 26.05
CA GLU A 69 4.15 2.78 27.35
C GLU A 69 3.41 1.52 27.81
N LYS A 70 2.64 0.92 26.90
CA LYS A 70 1.91 -0.33 27.17
C LYS A 70 2.84 -1.48 27.53
N ILE A 71 4.02 -1.61 26.89
CA ILE A 71 5.02 -2.63 27.26
C ILE A 71 5.47 -2.47 28.71
N GLU A 72 5.73 -1.24 29.15
CA GLU A 72 6.19 -0.99 30.53
C GLU A 72 5.09 -1.36 31.53
N VAL A 73 3.82 -1.03 31.23
CA VAL A 73 2.67 -1.45 32.05
C VAL A 73 2.52 -2.98 32.07
N SER A 74 2.54 -3.63 30.90
CA SER A 74 2.41 -5.08 30.80
C SER A 74 3.53 -5.83 31.53
N LYS A 75 4.77 -5.31 31.52
CA LYS A 75 5.89 -5.87 32.29
C LYS A 75 5.66 -5.74 33.81
N GLN A 76 5.15 -4.61 34.27
CA GLN A 76 4.83 -4.41 35.69
C GLN A 76 3.70 -5.34 36.16
N GLU A 77 2.74 -5.63 35.28
CA GLU A 77 1.62 -6.54 35.54
C GLU A 77 1.93 -8.03 35.32
N GLY A 78 3.17 -8.37 34.89
CA GLY A 78 3.58 -9.76 34.62
C GLY A 78 2.96 -10.36 33.35
N LYS A 79 2.51 -9.53 32.41
CA LYS A 79 1.90 -9.93 31.13
C LYS A 79 2.94 -10.01 30.01
N ASP A 80 3.87 -10.95 30.13
CA ASP A 80 5.01 -11.09 29.21
C ASP A 80 4.61 -11.34 27.75
N VAL A 81 3.52 -12.06 27.53
CA VAL A 81 2.99 -12.31 26.18
C VAL A 81 2.53 -11.01 25.53
N GLU A 82 1.80 -10.16 26.26
CA GLU A 82 1.32 -8.87 25.76
C GLU A 82 2.49 -7.93 25.45
N ALA A 83 3.48 -7.87 26.34
CA ALA A 83 4.72 -7.11 26.12
C ALA A 83 5.47 -7.60 24.86
N THR A 84 5.57 -8.92 24.66
CA THR A 84 6.23 -9.50 23.48
C THR A 84 5.49 -9.19 22.19
N VAL A 85 4.16 -9.22 22.19
CA VAL A 85 3.35 -8.86 21.03
C VAL A 85 3.53 -7.37 20.69
N CYS A 86 3.51 -6.49 21.70
CA CYS A 86 3.75 -5.06 21.49
C CYS A 86 5.16 -4.78 20.95
N LEU A 87 6.18 -5.50 21.40
CA LEU A 87 7.54 -5.38 20.87
C LEU A 87 7.62 -5.74 19.39
N ARG A 88 6.97 -6.83 18.96
CA ARG A 88 6.89 -7.21 17.54
C ARG A 88 6.15 -6.16 16.71
N ALA A 89 5.08 -5.59 17.25
CA ALA A 89 4.36 -4.50 16.60
C ALA A 89 5.25 -3.25 16.41
N ILE A 90 6.06 -2.89 17.41
CA ILE A 90 7.02 -1.78 17.29
C ILE A 90 8.06 -2.04 16.21
N GLN A 91 8.65 -3.24 16.15
CA GLN A 91 9.63 -3.60 15.10
C GLN A 91 9.02 -3.43 13.70
N ARG A 92 7.78 -3.86 13.51
CA ARG A 92 7.05 -3.69 12.26
C ARG A 92 6.80 -2.21 11.93
N LEU A 93 6.50 -1.39 12.93
CA LEU A 93 6.32 0.05 12.76
C LEU A 93 7.64 0.76 12.40
N GLU A 94 8.76 0.37 13.01
CA GLU A 94 10.09 0.92 12.71
C GLU A 94 10.50 0.65 11.24
N GLU A 95 10.23 -0.55 10.71
CA GLU A 95 10.44 -0.86 9.28
C GLU A 95 9.63 0.07 8.36
N TYR A 96 8.37 0.35 8.72
CA TYR A 96 7.49 1.21 7.95
C TYR A 96 7.82 2.69 8.11
N GLU A 97 8.32 3.12 9.27
CA GLU A 97 8.77 4.48 9.51
C GLU A 97 9.90 4.85 8.55
N VAL A 98 10.93 4.01 8.42
CA VAL A 98 12.03 4.22 7.47
C VAL A 98 11.51 4.34 6.03
N ARG A 99 10.54 3.51 5.64
CA ARG A 99 9.91 3.58 4.31
C ARG A 99 9.11 4.88 4.12
N LEU A 100 8.37 5.32 5.13
CA LEU A 100 7.64 6.58 5.10
C LEU A 100 8.59 7.78 5.04
N GLU A 101 9.74 7.75 5.71
CA GLU A 101 10.76 8.80 5.65
C GLU A 101 11.35 8.95 4.24
N ASP A 102 11.61 7.84 3.53
CA ASP A 102 12.02 7.87 2.12
C ASP A 102 10.94 8.51 1.24
N MET A 103 9.69 8.08 1.39
CA MET A 103 8.58 8.65 0.62
C MET A 103 8.36 10.14 0.93
N ALA A 104 8.48 10.55 2.20
CA ALA A 104 8.39 11.94 2.62
C ALA A 104 9.51 12.78 2.01
N SER A 105 10.73 12.25 1.98
CA SER A 105 11.88 12.90 1.34
C SER A 105 11.67 13.07 -0.16
N ARG A 106 11.13 12.05 -0.84
CA ARG A 106 10.78 12.10 -2.27
C ARG A 106 9.64 13.09 -2.53
N ARG A 107 8.64 13.15 -1.64
CA ARG A 107 7.52 14.09 -1.73
C ARG A 107 8.01 15.52 -1.62
N SER A 108 8.89 15.79 -0.66
CA SER A 108 9.53 17.11 -0.49
C SER A 108 10.31 17.50 -1.75
N LYS A 109 11.11 16.60 -2.32
CA LYS A 109 11.80 16.83 -3.61
C LYS A 109 10.82 17.15 -4.75
N ALA A 110 9.72 16.41 -4.88
CA ALA A 110 8.70 16.68 -5.90
C ALA A 110 8.08 18.08 -5.74
N LEU A 111 7.78 18.49 -4.50
CA LEU A 111 7.30 19.84 -4.20
C LEU A 111 8.33 20.92 -4.56
N THR A 112 9.62 20.70 -4.28
CA THR A 112 10.67 21.68 -4.65
C THR A 112 10.84 21.86 -6.16
N VAL A 113 10.54 20.81 -6.94
CA VAL A 113 10.57 20.85 -8.42
C VAL A 113 9.24 21.39 -8.99
N GLY A 114 8.20 21.54 -8.16
CA GLY A 114 6.87 22.00 -8.57
C GLY A 114 5.97 20.89 -9.15
N ASP A 115 6.36 19.62 -9.02
CA ASP A 115 5.56 18.48 -9.47
C ASP A 115 4.51 18.11 -8.40
N MET A 116 3.38 18.79 -8.46
CA MET A 116 2.26 18.58 -7.54
C MET A 116 1.59 17.21 -7.71
N GLN A 117 1.60 16.63 -8.92
CA GLN A 117 0.99 15.33 -9.17
C GLN A 117 1.81 14.19 -8.54
N ALA A 118 3.13 14.25 -8.66
CA ALA A 118 4.01 13.29 -7.99
C ALA A 118 3.95 13.44 -6.47
N ALA A 119 3.89 14.66 -5.95
CA ALA A 119 3.76 14.92 -4.52
C ALA A 119 2.45 14.34 -3.95
N GLU A 120 1.33 14.49 -4.66
CA GLU A 120 0.03 13.94 -4.25
C GLU A 120 0.02 12.42 -4.31
N ARG A 121 0.60 11.81 -5.36
CA ARG A 121 0.73 10.35 -5.44
C ARG A 121 1.53 9.79 -4.26
N LEU A 122 2.63 10.45 -3.90
CA LEU A 122 3.44 10.05 -2.76
C LEU A 122 2.67 10.21 -1.44
N ASN A 123 1.86 11.25 -1.31
CA ASN A 123 1.01 11.44 -0.14
C ASN A 123 0.02 10.26 0.03
N LEU A 124 -0.68 9.88 -1.04
CA LEU A 124 -1.59 8.73 -1.04
C LEU A 124 -0.87 7.42 -0.69
N MET A 125 0.31 7.18 -1.28
CA MET A 125 1.12 5.98 -0.96
C MET A 125 1.57 5.94 0.51
N MET A 126 1.85 7.10 1.11
CA MET A 126 2.19 7.20 2.52
C MET A 126 0.97 6.88 3.41
N THR A 127 -0.21 7.40 3.07
CA THR A 127 -1.47 7.07 3.77
C THR A 127 -1.79 5.57 3.67
N ASP A 128 -1.67 4.97 2.49
CA ASP A 128 -1.90 3.54 2.29
C ASP A 128 -0.89 2.69 3.09
N SER A 129 0.37 3.13 3.14
CA SER A 129 1.42 2.44 3.91
C SER A 129 1.14 2.49 5.41
N ARG A 130 0.69 3.64 5.94
CA ARG A 130 0.24 3.79 7.32
C ARG A 130 -0.89 2.81 7.62
N ASP A 131 -1.94 2.80 6.80
CA ASP A 131 -3.11 1.97 7.05
C ASP A 131 -2.79 0.48 6.98
N THR A 132 -1.91 0.11 6.05
CA THR A 132 -1.43 -1.28 5.91
C THR A 132 -0.71 -1.73 7.18
N VAL A 133 0.21 -0.92 7.72
CA VAL A 133 0.96 -1.34 8.92
C VAL A 133 0.08 -1.37 10.16
N LEU A 134 -0.80 -0.39 10.35
CA LEU A 134 -1.64 -0.36 11.55
C LEU A 134 -2.62 -1.54 11.61
N ARG A 135 -3.12 -1.99 10.46
CA ARG A 135 -3.90 -3.23 10.36
C ARG A 135 -3.03 -4.47 10.57
N ALA A 136 -1.83 -4.51 9.98
CA ALA A 136 -0.93 -5.67 10.10
C ALA A 136 -0.47 -5.93 11.55
N ILE A 137 -0.35 -4.88 12.37
CA ILE A 137 -0.04 -5.02 13.80
C ILE A 137 -1.28 -5.20 14.68
N HIS A 138 -2.48 -5.17 14.09
CA HIS A 138 -3.76 -5.19 14.80
C HIS A 138 -3.81 -4.17 15.94
N VAL A 139 -3.49 -2.92 15.63
CA VAL A 139 -3.30 -1.86 16.63
C VAL A 139 -4.53 -1.67 17.53
N ASP A 140 -5.71 -1.96 17.02
CA ASP A 140 -6.98 -1.86 17.71
C ASP A 140 -7.16 -2.95 18.78
N LEU A 141 -6.59 -4.14 18.59
CA LEU A 141 -6.54 -5.18 19.61
C LEU A 141 -5.52 -4.83 20.70
N LEU A 142 -4.40 -4.20 20.32
CA LEU A 142 -3.33 -3.84 21.25
C LEU A 142 -3.69 -2.63 22.13
N LEU A 143 -4.25 -1.57 21.56
CA LEU A 143 -4.49 -0.30 22.27
C LEU A 143 -5.95 -0.12 22.66
N ASN A 144 -6.22 0.28 23.89
CA ASN A 144 -7.56 0.57 24.42
C ASN A 144 -8.23 1.76 23.71
N ARG A 145 -9.54 1.90 23.88
CA ARG A 145 -10.34 2.93 23.18
C ARG A 145 -9.82 4.36 23.41
N ALA A 146 -9.39 4.66 24.63
CA ALA A 146 -8.83 5.97 24.97
C ALA A 146 -7.51 6.25 24.24
N GLU A 147 -6.65 5.24 24.15
CA GLU A 147 -5.36 5.29 23.46
C GLU A 147 -5.55 5.40 21.93
N LEU A 148 -6.49 4.64 21.36
CA LEU A 148 -6.84 4.77 19.94
C LEU A 148 -7.41 6.16 19.60
N ARG A 149 -8.28 6.69 20.47
CA ARG A 149 -8.87 8.02 20.30
C ARG A 149 -7.82 9.12 20.34
N SER A 150 -6.82 9.04 21.23
CA SER A 150 -5.75 10.05 21.31
C SER A 150 -4.87 10.07 20.06
N ILE A 151 -4.75 8.94 19.36
CA ILE A 151 -4.04 8.83 18.08
C ILE A 151 -4.93 9.31 16.91
N GLY A 152 -6.26 9.31 17.07
CA GLY A 152 -7.21 9.58 16.01
C GLY A 152 -7.59 8.34 15.19
N VAL A 153 -7.37 7.15 15.75
CA VAL A 153 -7.77 5.87 15.18
C VAL A 153 -9.11 5.45 15.82
N GLY A 154 -10.11 5.17 15.01
CA GLY A 154 -11.37 4.56 15.43
C GLY A 154 -11.32 3.05 15.30
N SER A 155 -11.93 2.34 16.26
CA SER A 155 -12.22 0.91 16.15
C SER A 155 -13.65 0.61 16.62
N ARG A 156 -14.45 0.01 15.74
CA ARG A 156 -15.81 -0.48 16.04
C ARG A 156 -15.80 -1.66 17.01
N TRP A 157 -14.69 -2.38 17.13
CA TRP A 157 -14.53 -3.52 18.04
C TRP A 157 -14.39 -3.12 19.52
N LYS A 158 -14.24 -1.82 19.81
CA LYS A 158 -14.22 -1.27 21.18
C LYS A 158 -15.47 -0.45 21.52
N GLU A 159 -16.53 -0.60 20.73
CA GLU A 159 -17.87 -0.12 21.08
C GLU A 159 -18.49 -1.08 22.09
N ILE A 160 -18.53 -0.68 23.36
CA ILE A 160 -19.43 -1.28 24.34
C ILE A 160 -20.76 -0.51 24.18
N PRO A 161 -21.91 -1.18 23.92
CA PRO A 161 -23.18 -0.52 24.03
C PRO A 161 -23.33 -0.01 25.47
N GLU A 162 -23.51 1.31 25.66
CA GLU A 162 -24.00 1.85 26.93
C GLU A 162 -25.45 1.37 27.12
N SER A 163 -25.63 0.15 27.62
CA SER A 163 -26.85 -0.34 28.26
C SER A 163 -26.64 -1.77 28.72
N TYR A 164 -26.45 -1.96 30.03
CA TYR A 164 -27.22 -2.86 30.89
C TYR A 164 -26.88 -2.59 32.36
#